data_AF-H0HK01-F1
#
_entry.id   AF-H0HK01-F1
#
_cell.length_a   1.000
_cell.length_b   1.000
_cell.length_c   1.000
_cell.angle_alpha   90.00
_cell.angle_beta   90.00
_cell.angle_gamma   90.00
#
_symmetry.space_group_name_H-M   'P 1'
#
loop_
_entity.id
_entity.type
_entity.pdbx_description
1 polymer ?
#
loop_
_entity_poly.entity_id
_entity_poly.type
_entity_poly.pdbx_seq_one_letter_code
_entity_poly.pdbx_strand_id
1 'polypeptide(L)'
;MRTNTIIAAAAAAAALTFASLAFAQQAPTVEETYKDIEANYGVLPEFMKVYPKQGIAGAWALTKGLEIEKGALDPKVKSLINIAVAAQIPCRYCVWLDTKFAKDMGATDQEIAEAVAQAGLTRHWSAVLNGMQIDFEAFKAEFGGD
;
A
#
# COMPACT_ATOMS: atom_id res chain seq x y z
N MET A 1 -1.10 5.62 -61.09
CA MET A 1 -0.86 6.28 -59.79
C MET A 1 -1.86 5.78 -58.76
N ARG A 2 -1.57 4.70 -58.01
CA ARG A 2 -2.37 4.32 -56.81
C ARG A 2 -1.80 3.16 -55.97
N THR A 3 -0.57 2.71 -56.21
CA THR A 3 0.01 1.57 -55.48
C THR A 3 1.01 1.97 -54.41
N ASN A 4 1.61 3.17 -54.49
CA ASN A 4 2.64 3.61 -53.52
C ASN A 4 2.05 4.16 -52.20
N THR A 5 0.76 4.49 -52.16
CA THR A 5 0.13 5.08 -50.96
C THR A 5 -0.25 4.03 -49.92
N ILE A 6 -0.46 2.77 -50.32
CA ILE A 6 -0.90 1.69 -49.42
C ILE A 6 0.27 1.15 -48.59
N ILE A 7 1.49 1.12 -49.15
CA ILE A 7 2.69 0.63 -48.45
C ILE A 7 3.12 1.60 -47.34
N ALA A 8 2.95 2.92 -47.55
CA ALA A 8 3.27 3.93 -46.52
C ALA A 8 2.33 3.86 -45.31
N ALA A 9 1.04 3.55 -45.52
CA ALA A 9 0.06 3.44 -44.43
C ALA A 9 0.28 2.19 -43.55
N ALA A 10 0.70 1.07 -44.15
CA ALA A 10 0.99 -0.17 -43.41
C ALA A 10 2.26 -0.05 -42.54
N ALA A 11 3.30 0.65 -43.03
CA ALA A 11 4.51 0.90 -42.26
C ALA A 11 4.27 1.84 -41.06
N ALA A 12 3.41 2.85 -41.21
CA ALA A 12 3.03 3.76 -40.13
C ALA A 12 2.21 3.05 -39.04
N ALA A 13 1.30 2.15 -39.42
CA ALA A 13 0.50 1.36 -38.47
C ALA A 13 1.34 0.33 -37.69
N ALA A 14 2.37 -0.25 -38.31
CA ALA A 14 3.32 -1.13 -37.64
C ALA A 14 4.23 -0.38 -36.65
N ALA A 15 4.67 0.84 -36.98
CA ALA A 15 5.45 1.67 -36.07
C ALA A 15 4.66 2.14 -34.83
N LEU A 16 3.36 2.41 -34.99
CA LEU A 16 2.45 2.81 -33.91
C LEU A 16 2.10 1.64 -32.95
N THR A 17 2.12 0.40 -33.44
CA THR A 17 1.85 -0.79 -32.61
C THR A 17 3.09 -1.31 -31.87
N PHE A 18 4.31 -1.00 -32.32
CA PHE A 18 5.53 -1.27 -31.55
C PHE A 18 5.77 -0.24 -30.42
N ALA A 19 5.27 0.98 -30.56
CA ALA A 19 5.37 2.01 -29.52
C ALA A 19 4.53 1.67 -28.28
N SER A 20 3.43 0.93 -28.42
CA SER A 20 2.56 0.55 -27.30
C SER A 20 3.16 -0.58 -26.42
N LEU A 21 4.13 -1.35 -26.94
CA LEU A 21 4.89 -2.33 -26.15
C LEU A 21 6.03 -1.71 -25.35
N ALA A 22 6.41 -0.46 -25.65
CA ALA A 22 7.45 0.28 -24.92
C ALA A 22 6.92 0.98 -23.64
N PHE A 23 5.62 0.86 -23.34
CA PHE A 23 5.00 1.39 -22.11
C PHE A 23 4.92 0.39 -20.96
N ALA A 24 5.63 -0.74 -21.02
CA ALA A 24 6.05 -1.37 -19.79
C ALA A 24 7.12 -0.45 -19.18
N GLN A 25 6.71 0.47 -18.31
CA GLN A 25 7.64 1.31 -17.55
C GLN A 25 8.67 0.37 -16.92
N GLN A 26 9.90 0.39 -17.43
CA GLN A 26 10.97 -0.45 -16.91
C GLN A 26 11.06 -0.16 -15.42
N ALA A 27 10.82 -1.17 -14.57
CA ALA A 27 10.92 -1.00 -13.14
C ALA A 27 12.31 -0.44 -12.79
N PRO A 28 12.41 0.46 -11.81
CA PRO A 28 13.70 1.02 -11.43
C PRO A 28 14.68 -0.09 -11.06
N THR A 29 15.96 0.16 -11.32
CA THR A 29 17.04 -0.73 -10.88
C THR A 29 17.04 -0.86 -9.36
N VAL A 30 17.74 -1.89 -8.84
CA VAL A 30 17.91 -2.08 -7.39
C VAL A 30 18.61 -0.87 -6.78
N GLU A 31 19.62 -0.34 -7.44
CA GLU A 31 20.39 0.81 -7.01
C GLU A 31 19.55 2.09 -6.98
N GLU A 32 18.71 2.33 -7.99
CA GLU A 32 17.76 3.45 -8.00
C GLU A 32 16.70 3.30 -6.91
N THR A 33 16.20 2.07 -6.70
CA THR A 33 15.23 1.76 -5.64
C THR A 33 15.84 2.05 -4.26
N TYR A 34 17.07 1.61 -4.00
CA TYR A 34 17.76 1.86 -2.73
C TYR A 34 18.00 3.35 -2.48
N LYS A 35 18.36 4.11 -3.51
CA LYS A 35 18.50 5.57 -3.40
C LYS A 35 17.17 6.26 -3.08
N ASP A 36 16.08 5.82 -3.70
CA ASP A 36 14.75 6.38 -3.43
C ASP A 36 14.27 6.02 -2.01
N ILE A 37 14.53 4.79 -1.54
CA ILE A 37 14.27 4.39 -0.15
C ILE A 37 15.02 5.31 0.83
N GLU A 38 16.33 5.50 0.61
CA GLU A 38 17.15 6.34 1.48
C GLU A 38 16.71 7.81 1.45
N ALA A 39 16.31 8.33 0.29
CA ALA A 39 15.79 9.69 0.17
C ALA A 39 14.49 9.91 0.95
N ASN A 40 13.63 8.88 1.05
CA ASN A 40 12.34 8.98 1.72
C ASN A 40 12.40 8.66 3.22
N TYR A 41 13.22 7.67 3.62
CA TYR A 41 13.37 7.29 5.04
C TYR A 41 14.55 7.96 5.74
N GLY A 42 15.41 8.68 5.01
CA GLY A 42 16.66 9.25 5.53
C GLY A 42 17.75 8.21 5.78
N VAL A 43 17.44 6.92 5.58
CA VAL A 43 18.36 5.79 5.71
C VAL A 43 17.87 4.68 4.79
N LEU A 44 18.79 3.86 4.25
CA LEU A 44 18.43 2.57 3.65
C LEU A 44 18.30 1.51 4.75
N PRO A 45 17.09 1.13 5.20
CA PRO A 45 16.92 0.24 6.34
C PRO A 45 17.36 -1.18 6.01
N GLU A 46 17.81 -1.93 7.03
CA GLU A 46 18.32 -3.28 6.84
C GLU A 46 17.28 -4.24 6.23
N PHE A 47 16.00 -4.12 6.64
CA PHE A 47 14.93 -4.97 6.11
C PHE A 47 14.70 -4.79 4.60
N MET A 48 15.05 -3.62 4.05
CA MET A 48 15.01 -3.36 2.61
C MET A 48 16.21 -3.96 1.87
N LYS A 49 17.39 -3.99 2.51
CA LYS A 49 18.62 -4.59 1.93
C LYS A 49 18.53 -6.11 1.84
N VAL A 50 17.91 -6.76 2.83
CA VAL A 50 17.75 -8.23 2.86
C VAL A 50 16.62 -8.72 1.96
N TYR A 51 15.77 -7.83 1.46
CA TYR A 51 14.68 -8.20 0.55
C TYR A 51 15.24 -8.68 -0.80
N PRO A 52 14.62 -9.68 -1.46
CA PRO A 52 15.10 -10.17 -2.76
C PRO A 52 15.26 -9.05 -3.80
N LYS A 53 16.43 -8.98 -4.43
CA LYS A 53 16.78 -7.92 -5.41
C LYS A 53 15.77 -7.80 -6.55
N GLN A 54 15.28 -8.92 -7.05
CA GLN A 54 14.27 -8.95 -8.12
C GLN A 54 12.89 -8.42 -7.69
N GLY A 55 12.63 -8.34 -6.39
CA GLY A 55 11.33 -7.92 -5.84
C GLY A 55 11.32 -6.55 -5.18
N ILE A 56 12.49 -5.98 -4.80
CA ILE A 56 12.53 -4.77 -3.97
C ILE A 56 11.92 -3.55 -4.64
N ALA A 57 12.08 -3.40 -5.96
CA ALA A 57 11.45 -2.30 -6.71
C ALA A 57 9.93 -2.33 -6.58
N GLY A 58 9.31 -3.51 -6.69
CA GLY A 58 7.86 -3.67 -6.54
C GLY A 58 7.39 -3.48 -5.10
N ALA A 59 8.11 -4.05 -4.13
CA ALA A 59 7.79 -3.87 -2.71
C ALA A 59 7.86 -2.39 -2.29
N TRP A 60 8.91 -1.68 -2.73
CA TRP A 60 9.06 -0.27 -2.47
C TRP A 60 7.99 0.58 -3.15
N ALA A 61 7.64 0.28 -4.41
CA ALA A 61 6.56 0.98 -5.09
C ALA A 61 5.23 0.88 -4.33
N LEU A 62 4.90 -0.30 -3.79
CA LEU A 62 3.73 -0.48 -2.93
C LEU A 62 3.83 0.36 -1.65
N THR A 63 4.97 0.28 -0.95
CA THR A 63 5.19 1.06 0.29
C THR A 63 5.09 2.56 0.03
N LYS A 64 5.76 3.07 -0.99
CA LYS A 64 5.77 4.49 -1.32
C LYS A 64 4.39 5.00 -1.71
N GLY A 65 3.68 4.26 -2.58
CA GLY A 65 2.34 4.63 -3.01
C GLY A 65 1.31 4.64 -1.88
N LEU A 66 1.39 3.68 -0.94
CA LEU A 66 0.46 3.60 0.17
C LEU A 66 0.82 4.51 1.34
N GLU A 67 2.09 4.59 1.74
CA GLU A 67 2.50 5.27 2.98
C GLU A 67 2.95 6.71 2.77
N ILE A 68 3.59 7.03 1.63
CA ILE A 68 4.30 8.30 1.44
C ILE A 68 3.52 9.22 0.51
N GLU A 69 3.04 8.70 -0.61
CA GLU A 69 2.33 9.50 -1.60
C GLU A 69 0.96 9.96 -1.08
N LYS A 70 0.52 11.11 -1.61
CA LYS A 70 -0.78 11.67 -1.27
C LYS A 70 -1.88 10.73 -1.73
N GLY A 71 -2.83 10.46 -0.84
CA GLY A 71 -4.03 9.70 -1.13
C GLY A 71 -5.24 10.33 -0.46
N ALA A 72 -6.34 9.57 -0.40
CA ALA A 72 -7.56 10.01 0.27
C ALA A 72 -7.44 10.08 1.81
N LEU A 73 -6.50 9.32 2.38
CA LEU A 73 -6.21 9.33 3.82
C LEU A 73 -5.00 10.21 4.11
N ASP A 74 -5.11 11.03 5.15
CA ASP A 74 -3.97 11.77 5.66
C ASP A 74 -2.90 10.81 6.21
N PRO A 75 -1.60 11.15 6.09
CA PRO A 75 -0.50 10.30 6.58
C PRO A 75 -0.68 9.86 8.04
N LYS A 76 -1.10 10.78 8.92
CA LYS A 76 -1.38 10.47 10.33
C LYS A 76 -2.39 9.33 10.48
N VAL A 77 -3.46 9.36 9.69
CA VAL A 77 -4.53 8.35 9.72
C VAL A 77 -4.00 7.01 9.24
N LYS A 78 -3.17 6.98 8.17
CA LYS A 78 -2.53 5.76 7.69
C LYS A 78 -1.69 5.10 8.78
N SER A 79 -0.83 5.85 9.47
CA SER A 79 -0.03 5.31 10.57
C SER A 79 -0.87 4.81 11.75
N LEU A 80 -1.97 5.50 12.11
CA LEU A 80 -2.89 5.02 13.16
C LEU A 80 -3.56 3.69 12.77
N ILE A 81 -3.95 3.51 11.49
CA ILE A 81 -4.46 2.24 10.97
C ILE A 81 -3.38 1.16 11.07
N ASN A 82 -2.14 1.46 10.66
CA ASN A 82 -1.04 0.50 10.72
C ASN A 82 -0.73 0.08 12.16
N ILE A 83 -0.76 1.01 13.14
CA ILE A 83 -0.62 0.69 14.56
C ILE A 83 -1.73 -0.26 15.03
N ALA A 84 -2.98 0.01 14.66
CA ALA A 84 -4.13 -0.83 15.01
C ALA A 84 -3.98 -2.26 14.45
N VAL A 85 -3.58 -2.39 13.18
CA VAL A 85 -3.32 -3.69 12.55
C VAL A 85 -2.13 -4.38 13.22
N ALA A 86 -1.01 -3.67 13.40
CA ALA A 86 0.20 -4.19 14.02
C ALA A 86 -0.03 -4.70 15.44
N ALA A 87 -0.96 -4.11 16.20
CA ALA A 87 -1.35 -4.56 17.53
C ALA A 87 -2.11 -5.92 17.51
N GLN A 88 -2.85 -6.22 16.45
CA GLN A 88 -3.56 -7.50 16.28
C GLN A 88 -2.68 -8.62 15.70
N ILE A 89 -1.70 -8.25 14.87
CA ILE A 89 -0.65 -9.15 14.35
C ILE A 89 0.69 -8.85 15.04
N PRO A 90 0.76 -8.92 16.38
CA PRO A 90 1.67 -8.21 17.29
C PRO A 90 3.10 -8.01 16.76
N CYS A 91 3.26 -7.06 15.84
CA CYS A 91 4.49 -6.82 15.11
C CYS A 91 5.25 -5.71 15.82
N ARG A 92 6.19 -6.08 16.70
CA ARG A 92 6.97 -5.10 17.49
C ARG A 92 7.67 -4.04 16.63
N TYR A 93 8.12 -4.40 15.42
CA TYR A 93 8.79 -3.49 14.49
C TYR A 93 7.81 -2.46 13.92
N CYS A 94 6.65 -2.94 13.47
CA CYS A 94 5.58 -2.13 12.90
C CYS A 94 5.02 -1.18 13.97
N VAL A 95 4.66 -1.70 15.15
CA VAL A 95 4.18 -0.87 16.28
C VAL A 95 5.15 0.27 16.57
N TRP A 96 6.46 0.00 16.65
CA TRP A 96 7.44 1.04 16.94
C TRP A 96 7.57 2.07 15.81
N LEU A 97 7.72 1.61 14.57
CA LEU A 97 7.96 2.48 13.43
C LEU A 97 6.74 3.33 13.08
N ASP A 98 5.55 2.72 13.02
CA ASP A 98 4.31 3.44 12.73
C ASP A 98 3.94 4.39 13.87
N THR A 99 4.24 4.05 15.14
CA THR A 99 4.10 5.00 16.26
C THR A 99 5.01 6.22 16.09
N LYS A 100 6.27 6.00 15.69
CA LYS A 100 7.19 7.10 15.42
C LYS A 100 6.66 7.99 14.29
N PHE A 101 6.27 7.40 13.17
CA PHE A 101 5.73 8.14 12.02
C PHE A 101 4.44 8.87 12.34
N ALA A 102 3.51 8.26 13.06
CA ALA A 102 2.28 8.91 13.52
C ALA A 102 2.60 10.17 14.35
N LYS A 103 3.55 10.08 15.29
CA LYS A 103 4.00 11.22 16.12
C LYS A 103 4.68 12.31 15.31
N ASP A 104 5.53 11.94 14.36
CA ASP A 104 6.16 12.89 13.43
C ASP A 104 5.11 13.66 12.59
N MET A 105 3.92 13.05 12.38
CA MET A 105 2.76 13.66 11.72
C MET A 105 1.76 14.32 12.67
N GLY A 106 2.11 14.48 13.95
CA GLY A 106 1.31 15.19 14.95
C GLY A 106 0.25 14.36 15.65
N ALA A 107 0.33 13.02 15.62
CA ALA A 107 -0.52 12.17 16.46
C ALA A 107 -0.21 12.37 17.95
N THR A 108 -1.27 12.47 18.74
CA THR A 108 -1.19 12.50 20.20
C THR A 108 -1.13 11.08 20.77
N ASP A 109 -0.63 10.94 22.01
CA ASP A 109 -0.67 9.66 22.71
C ASP A 109 -2.12 9.17 22.93
N GLN A 110 -3.09 10.08 23.00
CA GLN A 110 -4.51 9.75 23.11
C GLN A 110 -5.05 9.11 21.82
N GLU A 111 -4.74 9.67 20.65
CA GLU A 111 -5.13 9.10 19.36
C GLU A 111 -4.51 7.71 19.15
N ILE A 112 -3.24 7.52 19.56
CA ILE A 112 -2.56 6.22 19.48
C ILE A 112 -3.21 5.20 20.42
N ALA A 113 -3.49 5.59 21.67
CA ALA A 113 -4.16 4.72 22.64
C ALA A 113 -5.56 4.31 22.15
N GLU A 114 -6.31 5.24 21.57
CA GLU A 114 -7.62 4.97 20.99
C GLU A 114 -7.53 4.02 19.79
N ALA A 115 -6.57 4.20 18.87
CA ALA A 115 -6.37 3.29 17.75
C ALA A 115 -6.10 1.84 18.20
N VAL A 116 -5.28 1.66 19.23
CA VAL A 116 -5.02 0.32 19.82
C VAL A 116 -6.28 -0.24 20.49
N ALA A 117 -7.03 0.58 21.23
CA ALA A 117 -8.28 0.16 21.86
C ALA A 117 -9.34 -0.26 20.81
N GLN A 118 -9.47 0.50 19.71
CA GLN A 118 -10.35 0.18 18.58
C GLN A 118 -9.98 -1.16 17.94
N ALA A 119 -8.69 -1.44 17.78
CA ALA A 119 -8.21 -2.73 17.29
C ALA A 119 -8.68 -3.87 18.22
N GLY A 120 -8.49 -3.72 19.53
CA GLY A 120 -8.92 -4.70 20.53
C GLY A 120 -10.44 -4.94 20.52
N LEU A 121 -11.23 -3.86 20.45
CA LEU A 121 -12.69 -3.93 20.37
C LEU A 121 -13.16 -4.66 19.11
N THR A 122 -12.53 -4.38 17.97
CA THR A 122 -12.84 -5.05 16.70
C THR A 122 -12.56 -6.55 16.79
N ARG A 123 -11.42 -6.95 17.38
CA ARG A 123 -11.09 -8.36 17.60
C ARG A 123 -12.05 -9.05 18.56
N HIS A 124 -12.47 -8.36 19.63
CA HIS A 124 -13.45 -8.85 20.59
C HIS A 124 -14.77 -9.19 19.90
N TRP A 125 -15.35 -8.26 19.15
CA TRP A 125 -16.61 -8.52 18.44
C TRP A 125 -16.46 -9.53 17.32
N SER A 126 -15.33 -9.55 16.60
CA SER A 126 -15.03 -10.61 15.64
C SER A 126 -15.09 -12.00 16.30
N ALA A 127 -14.52 -12.17 17.49
CA ALA A 127 -14.56 -13.44 18.21
C ALA A 127 -15.99 -13.83 18.63
N VAL A 128 -16.79 -12.88 19.11
CA VAL A 128 -18.18 -13.12 19.53
C VAL A 128 -19.05 -13.46 18.31
N LEU A 129 -19.05 -12.61 17.28
CA LEU A 129 -19.92 -12.77 16.10
C LEU A 129 -19.63 -14.06 15.34
N ASN A 130 -18.34 -14.33 15.05
CA ASN A 130 -17.96 -15.56 14.35
C ASN A 130 -18.07 -16.78 15.26
N GLY A 131 -17.66 -16.69 16.53
CA GLY A 131 -17.69 -17.81 17.46
C GLY A 131 -19.11 -18.29 17.78
N MET A 132 -20.05 -17.35 17.89
CA MET A 132 -21.46 -17.65 18.09
C MET A 132 -22.21 -17.99 16.80
N GLN A 133 -21.53 -17.95 15.65
CA GLN A 133 -22.11 -18.25 14.33
C GLN A 133 -23.37 -17.41 14.07
N ILE A 134 -23.30 -16.10 14.32
CA ILE A 134 -24.41 -15.19 14.04
C ILE A 134 -24.75 -15.27 12.55
N ASP A 135 -26.04 -15.44 12.23
CA ASP A 135 -26.51 -15.49 10.85
C ASP A 135 -26.30 -14.13 10.18
N PHE A 136 -25.56 -14.12 9.06
CA PHE A 136 -25.10 -12.90 8.44
C PHE A 136 -26.23 -12.13 7.73
N GLU A 137 -27.21 -12.85 7.15
CA GLU A 137 -28.34 -12.20 6.49
C GLU A 137 -29.30 -11.57 7.51
N ALA A 138 -29.59 -12.26 8.61
CA ALA A 138 -30.33 -11.69 9.72
C ALA A 138 -29.62 -10.46 10.31
N PHE A 139 -28.30 -10.55 10.54
CA PHE A 139 -27.51 -9.41 11.01
C PHE A 139 -27.62 -8.20 10.07
N LYS A 140 -27.50 -8.40 8.74
CA LYS A 140 -27.72 -7.29 7.78
C LYS A 140 -29.12 -6.69 7.91
N ALA A 141 -30.15 -7.53 7.97
CA ALA A 141 -31.54 -7.07 8.08
C ALA A 141 -31.79 -6.22 9.33
N GLU A 142 -31.15 -6.55 10.46
CA GLU A 142 -31.24 -5.78 11.71
C GLU A 142 -30.71 -4.33 11.58
N PHE A 143 -29.70 -4.11 10.73
CA PHE A 143 -29.11 -2.80 10.51
C PHE A 143 -29.59 -2.12 9.20
N GLY A 144 -30.73 -2.56 8.67
CA GLY A 144 -31.37 -1.96 7.48
C GLY A 144 -30.71 -2.34 6.15
N GLY A 145 -30.07 -3.50 6.07
CA GLY A 145 -29.37 -3.98 4.88
C GLY A 145 -30.26 -4.49 3.74
N ASP A 146 -29.73 -4.36 2.51
CA ASP A 146 -30.13 -5.09 1.28
C ASP A 146 -29.73 -6.59 1.31
#